data_AF-A0A9W9EAX9-F1
#
_entry.id   AF-A0A9W9EAX9-F1
#
_cell.length_a   1.000
_cell.length_b   1.000
_cell.length_c   1.000
_cell.angle_alpha   90.00
_cell.angle_beta   90.00
_cell.angle_gamma   90.00
#
_symmetry.space_group_name_H-M   'P 1'
#
loop_
_entity.id
_entity.type
_entity.pdbx_description
1 polymer ?
#
loop_
_entity_poly.entity_id
_entity_poly.type
_entity_poly.pdbx_seq_one_letter_code
_entity_poly.pdbx_strand_id
1 'polypeptide(L)'
;MGTGDLCHYSPSPPNIPAACSLKLGLQEREAIQYFRTTFSRHQHTKNPSYNVISVIYNIATKSELAMHMAVSVARREMLCLQNNGQTDVKDDDISILHYSAALSQLAEFVNGADAVTGLDTILASIWLMLTYEQKFGDGNGVDANHHIPSSANTMELDSSQRRMHTLSLFSARMLIWISLLDAGAASTGLGGDFNASLHGLLEEHAHICDGCDSRLQTSLFRSFTEVAKYSNPLFCRVWGDDYPIQELMDDISNHDIFLLYGSCFQVRYMASRLSSLRKQVSTAAEQCEDVIELAFQEIAETYTETFLLASKITVETDNSLRVIKNLRFIVPHYHAAILYYVRCADPRRSSSDRRMSSLKMIMKLAYQAFKLEGDEAMLRISWPLFIAILETDDLLHREWLIARLRALGKFGKNYSRAAVFVESFVAEEERKGERLDFQAYLTSGGFEQFSI
;
A
#
# COMPACT_ATOMS: atom_id res chain seq x y z
N MET A 1 22.66 -43.45 -44.86
CA MET A 1 21.44 -42.65 -45.13
C MET A 1 20.44 -42.97 -44.02
N GLY A 2 20.46 -42.19 -42.95
CA GLY A 2 19.51 -42.29 -41.84
C GLY A 2 18.87 -40.92 -41.69
N THR A 3 17.57 -40.84 -41.97
CA THR A 3 16.74 -39.64 -41.95
C THR A 3 16.47 -39.23 -40.51
N GLY A 4 16.76 -37.98 -40.18
CA GLY A 4 16.47 -37.39 -38.88
C GLY A 4 14.98 -37.10 -38.70
N ASP A 5 14.47 -37.45 -37.53
CA ASP A 5 13.16 -37.06 -37.04
C ASP A 5 13.14 -35.56 -36.75
N LEU A 6 12.37 -34.82 -37.55
CA LEU A 6 11.99 -33.44 -37.27
C LEU A 6 10.90 -33.45 -36.19
N CYS A 7 11.24 -32.96 -34.99
CA CYS A 7 10.28 -32.62 -33.95
C CYS A 7 9.20 -31.70 -34.54
N HIS A 8 7.96 -32.20 -34.61
CA HIS A 8 6.79 -31.39 -34.87
C HIS A 8 6.59 -30.37 -33.74
N TYR A 9 6.83 -29.10 -34.05
CA TYR A 9 6.31 -27.97 -33.28
C TYR A 9 4.78 -28.10 -33.21
N SER A 10 4.23 -28.37 -32.02
CA SER A 10 2.80 -28.19 -31.78
C SER A 10 2.49 -26.68 -31.81
N PRO A 11 1.46 -26.23 -32.54
CA PRO A 11 1.07 -24.83 -32.50
C PRO A 11 0.60 -24.44 -31.10
N SER A 12 1.01 -23.26 -30.64
CA SER A 12 0.51 -22.66 -29.39
C SER A 12 -1.03 -22.66 -29.38
N PRO A 13 -1.67 -22.95 -28.23
CA PRO A 13 -3.12 -22.98 -28.15
C PRO A 13 -3.71 -21.63 -28.58
N PRO A 14 -4.86 -21.61 -29.30
CA PRO A 14 -5.44 -20.38 -29.80
C PRO A 14 -5.75 -19.39 -28.67
N ASN A 15 -5.59 -18.09 -28.95
CA ASN A 15 -6.01 -17.02 -28.05
C ASN A 15 -7.52 -17.10 -27.82
N ILE A 16 -7.94 -17.09 -26.57
CA ILE A 16 -9.35 -17.18 -26.19
C ILE A 16 -9.83 -15.76 -25.87
N PRO A 17 -10.94 -15.29 -26.47
CA PRO A 17 -11.57 -14.04 -26.08
C PRO A 17 -11.97 -14.10 -24.60
N ALA A 18 -11.51 -13.15 -23.81
CA ALA A 18 -12.01 -12.91 -22.47
C ALA A 18 -13.45 -12.38 -22.53
N ALA A 19 -14.17 -12.46 -21.41
CA ALA A 19 -15.49 -11.83 -21.30
C ALA A 19 -15.45 -10.30 -21.49
N CYS A 20 -14.28 -9.68 -21.32
CA CYS A 20 -14.02 -8.28 -21.63
C CYS A 20 -13.55 -8.04 -23.09
N SER A 21 -13.73 -8.98 -24.01
CA SER A 21 -13.33 -8.89 -25.44
C SER A 21 -11.82 -8.95 -25.73
N LEU A 22 -10.96 -8.77 -24.72
CA LEU A 22 -9.51 -8.92 -24.85
C LEU A 22 -9.12 -10.35 -25.24
N LYS A 23 -8.23 -10.51 -26.23
CA LYS A 23 -7.71 -11.84 -26.62
C LYS A 23 -6.56 -12.24 -25.71
N LEU A 24 -6.74 -13.31 -24.93
CA LEU A 24 -5.74 -13.76 -23.96
C LEU A 24 -4.96 -14.99 -24.46
N GLY A 25 -3.65 -14.84 -24.56
CA GLY A 25 -2.70 -15.92 -24.82
C GLY A 25 -2.45 -16.79 -23.58
N LEU A 26 -1.46 -17.67 -23.68
CA LEU A 26 -1.07 -18.58 -22.59
C LEU A 26 -0.46 -17.80 -21.41
N GLN A 27 0.42 -16.86 -21.72
CA GLN A 27 1.18 -16.07 -20.75
C GLN A 27 0.30 -15.12 -19.93
N GLU A 28 -0.73 -14.54 -20.55
CA GLU A 28 -1.72 -13.71 -19.87
C GLU A 28 -2.63 -14.56 -18.98
N ARG A 29 -2.99 -15.79 -19.41
CA ARG A 29 -3.76 -16.73 -18.57
C ARG A 29 -2.99 -17.17 -17.33
N GLU A 30 -1.69 -17.44 -17.46
CA GLU A 30 -0.82 -17.71 -16.32
C GLU A 30 -0.76 -16.51 -15.36
N ALA A 31 -0.60 -15.30 -15.89
CA ALA A 31 -0.61 -14.07 -15.09
C ALA A 31 -1.96 -13.87 -14.36
N ILE A 32 -3.09 -14.14 -15.01
CA ILE A 32 -4.41 -14.06 -14.37
C ILE A 32 -4.56 -15.12 -13.26
N GLN A 33 -4.07 -16.33 -13.48
CA GLN A 33 -4.09 -17.36 -12.45
C GLN A 33 -3.22 -16.94 -11.25
N TYR A 34 -2.04 -16.39 -11.51
CA TYR A 34 -1.17 -15.82 -10.48
C TYR A 34 -1.84 -14.65 -9.74
N PHE A 35 -2.51 -13.73 -10.46
CA PHE A 35 -3.25 -12.60 -9.92
C PHE A 35 -4.28 -13.05 -8.87
N ARG A 36 -5.09 -14.06 -9.22
CA ARG A 36 -6.18 -14.59 -8.39
C ARG A 36 -5.69 -15.39 -7.19
N THR A 37 -4.45 -15.89 -7.21
CA THR A 37 -3.92 -16.79 -6.20
C THR A 37 -2.79 -16.14 -5.39
N THR A 38 -1.60 -16.08 -5.94
CA THR A 38 -0.39 -15.68 -5.22
C THR A 38 -0.34 -14.18 -4.99
N PHE A 39 -0.56 -13.36 -6.03
CA PHE A 39 -0.63 -11.91 -5.90
C PHE A 39 -1.68 -11.50 -4.85
N SER A 40 -2.86 -12.11 -4.91
CA SER A 40 -3.95 -11.86 -3.97
C SER A 40 -3.54 -12.04 -2.49
N ARG A 41 -2.75 -13.07 -2.18
CA ARG A 41 -2.24 -13.32 -0.81
C ARG A 41 -1.13 -12.37 -0.39
N HIS A 42 -0.36 -11.84 -1.34
CA HIS A 42 0.66 -10.83 -1.05
C HIS A 42 0.03 -9.49 -0.64
N GLN A 43 -1.14 -9.15 -1.19
CA GLN A 43 -1.82 -7.89 -0.91
C GLN A 43 -2.71 -7.95 0.33
N HIS A 44 -3.25 -9.13 0.67
CA HIS A 44 -4.23 -9.26 1.74
C HIS A 44 -4.21 -10.64 2.41
N THR A 45 -4.60 -10.71 3.69
CA THR A 45 -4.60 -11.97 4.47
C THR A 45 -5.91 -12.75 4.40
N LYS A 46 -6.99 -12.12 3.89
CA LYS A 46 -8.30 -12.75 3.59
C LYS A 46 -8.18 -13.79 2.50
N ASN A 47 -9.04 -14.80 2.58
CA ASN A 47 -9.27 -15.79 1.54
C ASN A 47 -9.31 -15.15 0.13
N PRO A 48 -8.43 -15.58 -0.80
CA PRO A 48 -8.38 -15.04 -2.16
C PRO A 48 -9.68 -15.12 -2.96
N SER A 49 -10.61 -15.99 -2.55
CA SER A 49 -11.91 -16.14 -3.22
C SER A 49 -12.91 -15.03 -2.86
N TYR A 50 -12.67 -14.32 -1.75
CA TYR A 50 -13.65 -13.43 -1.11
C TYR A 50 -13.06 -12.08 -0.70
N ASN A 51 -11.95 -11.66 -1.32
CA ASN A 51 -11.26 -10.42 -0.97
C ASN A 51 -11.38 -9.35 -2.07
N VAL A 52 -10.84 -8.15 -1.83
CA VAL A 52 -10.94 -7.05 -2.81
C VAL A 52 -10.29 -7.40 -4.16
N ILE A 53 -9.24 -8.23 -4.19
CA ILE A 53 -8.58 -8.65 -5.44
C ILE A 53 -9.52 -9.52 -6.28
N SER A 54 -10.35 -10.35 -5.64
CA SER A 54 -11.40 -11.09 -6.35
C SER A 54 -12.52 -10.19 -6.89
N VAL A 55 -12.86 -9.11 -6.18
CA VAL A 55 -13.80 -8.08 -6.69
C VAL A 55 -13.19 -7.35 -7.89
N ILE A 56 -11.92 -6.94 -7.80
CA ILE A 56 -11.17 -6.34 -8.92
C ILE A 56 -11.14 -7.30 -10.12
N TYR A 57 -10.93 -8.60 -9.90
CA TYR A 57 -10.97 -9.58 -10.98
C TYR A 57 -12.37 -9.65 -11.62
N ASN A 58 -13.45 -9.63 -10.84
CA ASN A 58 -14.82 -9.61 -11.37
C ASN A 58 -15.06 -8.35 -12.23
N ILE A 59 -14.52 -7.19 -11.85
CA ILE A 59 -14.54 -5.98 -12.66
C ILE A 59 -13.72 -6.16 -13.94
N ALA A 60 -12.51 -6.71 -13.84
CA ALA A 60 -11.63 -6.98 -14.97
C ALA A 60 -12.26 -7.93 -15.99
N THR A 61 -13.08 -8.90 -15.58
CA THR A 61 -13.80 -9.76 -16.55
C THR A 61 -14.76 -9.00 -17.46
N LYS A 62 -15.09 -7.74 -17.14
CA LYS A 62 -16.02 -6.88 -17.89
C LYS A 62 -15.35 -5.62 -18.45
N SER A 63 -14.07 -5.39 -18.16
CA SER A 63 -13.36 -4.18 -18.55
C SER A 63 -11.96 -4.52 -19.07
N GLU A 64 -11.65 -4.09 -20.29
CA GLU A 64 -10.31 -4.22 -20.86
C GLU A 64 -9.28 -3.45 -20.02
N LEU A 65 -9.57 -2.20 -19.65
CA LEU A 65 -8.70 -1.37 -18.82
C LEU A 65 -8.25 -2.09 -17.54
N ALA A 66 -9.21 -2.61 -16.76
CA ALA A 66 -8.89 -3.32 -15.52
C ALA A 66 -8.18 -4.67 -15.78
N MET A 67 -8.52 -5.37 -16.87
CA MET A 67 -7.85 -6.62 -17.26
C MET A 67 -6.40 -6.39 -17.68
N HIS A 68 -6.11 -5.35 -18.47
CA HIS A 68 -4.77 -4.95 -18.83
C HIS A 68 -3.92 -4.71 -17.58
N MET A 69 -4.42 -3.94 -16.62
CA MET A 69 -3.69 -3.70 -15.37
C MET A 69 -3.49 -4.96 -14.53
N ALA A 70 -4.51 -5.82 -14.42
CA ALA A 70 -4.41 -7.06 -13.67
C ALA A 70 -3.34 -8.00 -14.25
N VAL A 71 -3.29 -8.14 -15.58
CA VAL A 71 -2.26 -8.92 -16.29
C VAL A 71 -0.88 -8.29 -16.09
N SER A 72 -0.75 -6.98 -16.27
CA SER A 72 0.52 -6.27 -16.19
C SER A 72 1.21 -6.46 -14.85
N VAL A 73 0.52 -6.15 -13.75
CA VAL A 73 1.09 -6.22 -12.39
C VAL A 73 1.37 -7.65 -11.94
N ALA A 74 0.46 -8.59 -12.25
CA ALA A 74 0.63 -9.98 -11.88
C ALA A 74 1.80 -10.62 -12.61
N ARG A 75 1.92 -10.37 -13.91
CA ARG A 75 2.98 -10.91 -14.74
C ARG A 75 4.34 -10.39 -14.28
N ARG A 76 4.43 -9.08 -14.00
CA ARG A 76 5.67 -8.45 -13.54
C ARG A 76 6.16 -9.05 -12.24
N GLU A 77 5.27 -9.20 -11.26
CA GLU A 77 5.60 -9.80 -9.97
C GLU A 77 5.98 -11.28 -10.11
N MET A 78 5.22 -12.04 -10.89
CA MET A 78 5.49 -13.46 -11.14
C MET A 78 6.90 -13.66 -11.73
N LEU A 79 7.27 -12.89 -12.74
CA LEU A 79 8.60 -12.97 -13.37
C LEU A 79 9.71 -12.49 -12.43
N CYS A 80 9.45 -11.46 -11.62
CA CYS A 80 10.39 -10.99 -10.62
C CYS A 80 10.70 -12.10 -9.61
N LEU A 81 9.67 -12.81 -9.14
CA LEU A 81 9.81 -13.90 -8.19
C LEU A 81 10.52 -15.12 -8.77
N GLN A 82 10.15 -15.54 -9.98
CA GLN A 82 10.77 -16.70 -10.65
C GLN A 82 12.27 -16.52 -10.84
N ASN A 83 12.72 -15.27 -11.02
CA ASN A 83 14.11 -14.93 -11.22
C ASN A 83 14.78 -14.40 -9.94
N ASN A 84 14.16 -14.58 -8.77
CA ASN A 84 14.70 -14.17 -7.48
C ASN A 84 15.12 -12.68 -7.42
N GLY A 85 14.36 -11.80 -8.08
CA GLY A 85 14.66 -10.37 -8.19
C GLY A 85 15.80 -10.02 -9.14
N GLN A 86 16.50 -11.01 -9.70
CA GLN A 86 17.51 -10.83 -10.73
C GLN A 86 16.83 -10.72 -12.08
N THR A 87 16.31 -9.54 -12.40
CA THR A 87 15.80 -9.33 -13.74
C THR A 87 16.17 -7.98 -14.29
N ASP A 88 17.06 -8.06 -15.27
CA ASP A 88 16.99 -7.25 -16.48
C ASP A 88 15.63 -7.56 -17.18
N VAL A 89 14.47 -7.25 -16.55
CA VAL A 89 13.12 -7.35 -17.17
C VAL A 89 12.94 -6.23 -18.21
N LYS A 90 14.00 -5.89 -18.95
CA LYS A 90 13.91 -5.01 -20.11
C LYS A 90 13.14 -5.69 -21.25
N ASP A 91 12.97 -7.01 -21.19
CA ASP A 91 12.39 -7.83 -22.27
C ASP A 91 11.01 -8.46 -21.95
N ASP A 92 10.34 -8.14 -20.84
CA ASP A 92 8.93 -8.56 -20.71
C ASP A 92 7.99 -7.58 -21.41
N ASP A 93 8.03 -7.64 -22.74
CA ASP A 93 7.20 -6.85 -23.64
C ASP A 93 5.72 -6.92 -23.24
N ILE A 94 5.25 -8.04 -22.69
CA ILE A 94 3.82 -8.23 -22.38
C ILE A 94 3.38 -7.38 -21.18
N SER A 95 4.08 -7.42 -20.04
CA SER A 95 3.68 -6.63 -18.88
C SER A 95 3.68 -5.13 -19.20
N ILE A 96 4.70 -4.66 -19.94
CA ILE A 96 4.82 -3.26 -20.38
C ILE A 96 3.73 -2.92 -21.41
N LEU A 97 3.48 -3.78 -22.40
CA LEU A 97 2.41 -3.60 -23.39
C LEU A 97 1.06 -3.43 -22.71
N HIS A 98 0.72 -4.30 -21.75
CA HIS A 98 -0.54 -4.17 -21.03
C HIS A 98 -0.59 -2.92 -20.14
N TYR A 99 0.52 -2.54 -19.50
CA TYR A 99 0.61 -1.29 -18.73
C TYR A 99 0.35 -0.07 -19.63
N SER A 100 1.07 0.03 -20.75
CA SER A 100 0.95 1.14 -21.70
C SER A 100 -0.45 1.21 -22.30
N ALA A 101 -1.05 0.07 -22.66
CA ALA A 101 -2.42 0.02 -23.18
C ALA A 101 -3.43 0.53 -22.15
N ALA A 102 -3.32 0.10 -20.89
CA ALA A 102 -4.17 0.60 -19.82
C ALA A 102 -3.99 2.10 -19.58
N LEU A 103 -2.75 2.59 -19.61
CA LEU A 103 -2.46 4.01 -19.44
C LEU A 103 -3.08 4.86 -20.56
N SER A 104 -2.98 4.40 -21.82
CA SER A 104 -3.64 5.08 -22.94
C SER A 104 -5.17 5.12 -22.77
N GLN A 105 -5.80 4.00 -22.40
CA GLN A 105 -7.26 3.94 -22.16
C GLN A 105 -7.68 4.84 -20.99
N LEU A 106 -6.90 4.88 -19.90
CA LEU A 106 -7.19 5.75 -18.76
C LEU A 106 -7.09 7.23 -19.13
N ALA A 107 -6.12 7.62 -19.97
CA ALA A 107 -5.99 8.98 -20.45
C ALA A 107 -7.18 9.41 -21.33
N GLU A 108 -7.71 8.51 -22.17
CA GLU A 108 -8.93 8.77 -22.95
C GLU A 108 -10.14 9.01 -22.04
N PHE A 109 -10.27 8.23 -20.97
CA PHE A 109 -11.32 8.43 -19.97
C PHE A 109 -11.23 9.79 -19.28
N VAL A 110 -10.05 10.16 -18.75
CA VAL A 110 -9.85 11.44 -18.04
C VAL A 110 -10.16 12.64 -18.94
N ASN A 111 -9.91 12.51 -20.26
CA ASN A 111 -10.25 13.53 -21.24
C ASN A 111 -11.74 13.57 -21.63
N GLY A 112 -12.60 12.77 -20.97
CA GLY A 112 -14.04 12.74 -21.19
C GLY A 112 -14.49 12.01 -22.46
N ALA A 113 -13.60 11.22 -23.07
CA ALA A 113 -13.92 10.49 -24.32
C ALA A 113 -14.69 9.18 -24.08
N ASP A 114 -14.72 8.67 -22.84
CA ASP A 114 -15.40 7.41 -22.49
C ASP A 114 -16.40 7.61 -21.35
N ALA A 115 -17.68 7.70 -21.71
CA ALA A 115 -18.79 7.80 -20.76
C ALA A 115 -19.29 6.44 -20.22
N VAL A 116 -18.72 5.32 -20.71
CA VAL A 116 -19.14 3.95 -20.38
C VAL A 116 -18.34 3.39 -19.21
N THR A 117 -17.07 3.78 -19.09
CA THR A 117 -16.21 3.33 -17.99
C THR A 117 -16.67 3.94 -16.65
N GLY A 118 -17.15 3.07 -15.74
CA GLY A 118 -17.60 3.47 -14.41
C GLY A 118 -16.47 3.68 -13.40
N LEU A 119 -16.73 4.48 -12.36
CA LEU A 119 -15.78 4.83 -11.29
C LEU A 119 -15.09 3.61 -10.65
N ASP A 120 -15.82 2.51 -10.44
CA ASP A 120 -15.25 1.27 -9.89
C ASP A 120 -14.10 0.72 -10.75
N THR A 121 -14.26 0.76 -12.08
CA THR A 121 -13.22 0.30 -13.03
C THR A 121 -11.99 1.20 -12.96
N ILE A 122 -12.19 2.52 -12.89
CA ILE A 122 -11.10 3.49 -12.81
C ILE A 122 -10.32 3.32 -11.52
N LEU A 123 -11.00 3.29 -10.37
CA LEU A 123 -10.35 3.14 -9.07
C LEU A 123 -9.64 1.80 -8.93
N ALA A 124 -10.22 0.70 -9.45
CA ALA A 124 -9.54 -0.58 -9.53
C ALA A 124 -8.25 -0.50 -10.34
N SER A 125 -8.29 0.15 -11.50
CA SER A 125 -7.16 0.25 -12.42
C SER A 125 -6.06 1.18 -11.88
N ILE A 126 -6.44 2.33 -11.31
CA ILE A 126 -5.52 3.25 -10.63
C ILE A 126 -4.82 2.53 -9.48
N TRP A 127 -5.56 1.81 -8.63
CA TRP A 127 -4.92 1.10 -7.53
C TRP A 127 -3.93 0.02 -8.01
N LEU A 128 -4.27 -0.74 -9.06
CA LEU A 128 -3.35 -1.71 -9.66
C LEU A 128 -2.11 -1.03 -10.26
N MET A 129 -2.28 0.15 -10.85
CA MET A 129 -1.20 0.95 -11.44
C MET A 129 -0.28 1.50 -10.35
N LEU A 130 -0.82 2.07 -9.28
CA LEU A 130 -0.04 2.49 -8.12
C LEU A 130 0.68 1.31 -7.46
N THR A 131 0.04 0.14 -7.37
CA THR A 131 0.67 -1.08 -6.85
C THR A 131 1.81 -1.55 -7.75
N TYR A 132 1.67 -1.44 -9.07
CA TYR A 132 2.73 -1.72 -10.03
C TYR A 132 3.91 -0.76 -9.80
N GLU A 133 3.66 0.54 -9.76
CA GLU A 133 4.68 1.58 -9.59
C GLU A 133 5.40 1.48 -8.23
N GLN A 134 4.66 1.17 -7.17
CA GLN A 134 5.23 0.96 -5.83
C GLN A 134 6.21 -0.23 -5.82
N LYS A 135 6.04 -1.25 -6.67
CA LYS A 135 6.96 -2.38 -6.73
C LYS A 135 8.04 -2.24 -7.79
N PHE A 136 7.70 -1.73 -8.96
CA PHE A 136 8.49 -1.85 -10.18
C PHE A 136 8.82 -0.55 -10.89
N GLY A 137 8.42 0.60 -10.33
CA GLY A 137 8.62 1.91 -10.95
C GLY A 137 10.07 2.15 -11.39
N ASP A 138 10.28 3.11 -12.27
CA ASP A 138 11.56 3.30 -12.96
C ASP A 138 12.68 3.86 -12.08
N GLY A 139 12.36 4.44 -10.92
CA GLY A 139 13.32 5.05 -9.99
C GLY A 139 13.50 6.56 -10.16
N ASN A 140 12.80 7.16 -11.12
CA ASN A 140 12.78 8.61 -11.33
C ASN A 140 11.57 9.28 -10.65
N GLY A 141 10.63 8.47 -10.13
CA GLY A 141 9.40 8.91 -9.44
C GLY A 141 8.43 9.70 -10.30
N VAL A 142 8.68 9.77 -11.61
CA VAL A 142 7.86 10.48 -12.59
C VAL A 142 6.49 9.82 -12.68
N ASP A 143 6.42 8.52 -12.93
CA ASP A 143 5.15 7.85 -13.24
C ASP A 143 4.19 7.80 -12.03
N ALA A 144 4.69 7.49 -10.83
CA ALA A 144 3.89 7.54 -9.60
C ALA A 144 3.28 8.95 -9.36
N ASN A 145 4.06 10.01 -9.57
CA ASN A 145 3.60 11.39 -9.41
C ASN A 145 2.67 11.87 -10.53
N HIS A 146 2.54 11.17 -11.67
CA HIS A 146 1.57 11.54 -12.71
C HIS A 146 0.20 10.85 -12.51
N HIS A 147 0.20 9.63 -11.96
CA HIS A 147 -1.04 8.87 -11.73
C HIS A 147 -1.82 9.37 -10.51
N ILE A 148 -1.13 9.83 -9.46
CA ILE A 148 -1.75 10.30 -8.22
C ILE A 148 -2.55 11.60 -8.43
N PRO A 149 -2.02 12.67 -9.07
CA PRO A 149 -2.80 13.88 -9.37
C PRO A 149 -4.02 13.60 -10.26
N SER A 150 -3.90 12.65 -11.20
CA SER A 150 -5.02 12.23 -12.05
C SER A 150 -6.16 11.59 -11.22
N SER A 151 -5.82 10.87 -10.15
CA SER A 151 -6.80 10.30 -9.23
C SER A 151 -7.47 11.35 -8.34
N ALA A 152 -6.73 12.38 -7.91
CA ALA A 152 -7.28 13.53 -7.19
C ALA A 152 -8.25 14.32 -8.07
N ASN A 153 -7.89 14.57 -9.34
CA ASN A 153 -8.79 15.19 -10.32
C ASN A 153 -10.04 14.35 -10.59
N THR A 154 -9.97 13.02 -10.48
CA THR A 154 -11.14 12.12 -10.58
C THR A 154 -12.12 12.35 -9.41
N MET A 155 -11.62 12.66 -8.21
CA MET A 155 -12.48 13.05 -7.09
C MET A 155 -13.14 14.43 -7.32
N GLU A 156 -12.44 15.37 -7.97
CA GLU A 156 -13.00 16.69 -8.34
C GLU A 156 -14.00 16.63 -9.52
N LEU A 157 -13.84 15.67 -10.42
CA LEU A 157 -14.82 15.37 -11.47
C LEU A 157 -16.17 14.90 -10.90
N ASP A 158 -16.16 14.22 -9.75
CA ASP A 158 -17.36 13.81 -9.02
C ASP A 158 -18.02 14.98 -8.26
N SER A 159 -17.23 15.97 -7.79
CA SER A 159 -17.77 17.14 -7.09
C SER A 159 -18.36 18.19 -8.03
N SER A 160 -17.81 18.33 -9.24
CA SER A 160 -18.24 19.33 -10.24
C SER A 160 -19.47 18.91 -11.07
N GLN A 161 -19.69 17.61 -11.28
CA GLN A 161 -20.96 17.10 -11.79
C GLN A 161 -21.92 16.84 -10.62
N ARG A 162 -22.88 17.73 -10.37
CA ARG A 162 -24.02 17.53 -9.44
C ARG A 162 -24.97 16.41 -9.91
N ARG A 163 -24.47 15.18 -10.03
CA ARG A 163 -25.23 13.95 -9.97
C ARG A 163 -24.65 13.17 -8.81
N MET A 164 -25.21 13.38 -7.61
CA MET A 164 -24.98 12.48 -6.47
C MET A 164 -25.44 11.07 -6.86
N HIS A 165 -24.58 10.34 -7.57
CA HIS A 165 -24.58 8.89 -7.52
C HIS A 165 -23.81 8.55 -6.25
N THR A 166 -24.52 8.00 -5.26
CA THR A 166 -23.92 7.49 -4.03
C THR A 166 -22.67 6.67 -4.36
N LEU A 167 -21.51 7.06 -3.83
CA LEU A 167 -20.24 6.33 -3.91
C LEU A 167 -20.50 4.84 -3.67
N SER A 168 -20.05 3.95 -4.56
CA SER A 168 -20.26 2.52 -4.35
C SER A 168 -19.46 2.02 -3.13
N LEU A 169 -19.88 0.90 -2.53
CA LEU A 169 -19.10 0.26 -1.45
C LEU A 169 -17.68 -0.10 -1.89
N PHE A 170 -17.51 -0.46 -3.17
CA PHE A 170 -16.22 -0.80 -3.74
C PHE A 170 -15.36 0.44 -3.95
N SER A 171 -15.92 1.48 -4.55
CA SER A 171 -15.24 2.77 -4.74
C SER A 171 -14.75 3.33 -3.40
N ALA A 172 -15.59 3.31 -2.35
CA ALA A 172 -15.20 3.70 -1.00
C ALA A 172 -14.01 2.88 -0.47
N ARG A 173 -14.02 1.55 -0.65
CA ARG A 173 -12.89 0.68 -0.27
C ARG A 173 -11.61 1.05 -1.03
N MET A 174 -11.71 1.33 -2.33
CA MET A 174 -10.56 1.65 -3.17
C MET A 174 -9.96 3.01 -2.82
N LEU A 175 -10.77 4.03 -2.49
CA LEU A 175 -10.25 5.33 -2.04
C LEU A 175 -9.39 5.21 -0.77
N ILE A 176 -9.81 4.38 0.19
CA ILE A 176 -9.01 4.07 1.38
C ILE A 176 -7.68 3.43 0.98
N TRP A 177 -7.71 2.44 0.07
CA TRP A 177 -6.53 1.71 -0.40
C TRP A 177 -5.57 2.58 -1.20
N ILE A 178 -6.08 3.49 -2.03
CA ILE A 178 -5.28 4.50 -2.74
C ILE A 178 -4.66 5.48 -1.75
N SER A 179 -5.40 5.96 -0.75
CA SER A 179 -4.87 6.81 0.33
C SER A 179 -3.72 6.14 1.08
N LEU A 180 -3.82 4.83 1.36
CA LEU A 180 -2.74 4.05 1.97
C LEU A 180 -1.48 4.05 1.08
N LEU A 181 -1.62 3.77 -0.23
CA LEU A 181 -0.48 3.78 -1.16
C LEU A 181 0.18 5.15 -1.30
N ASP A 182 -0.66 6.20 -1.41
CA ASP A 182 -0.23 7.59 -1.55
C ASP A 182 0.51 8.10 -0.29
N ALA A 183 0.00 7.78 0.90
CA ALA A 183 0.68 8.05 2.17
C ALA A 183 2.02 7.28 2.28
N GLY A 184 2.06 6.08 1.69
CA GLY A 184 3.26 5.28 1.54
C GLY A 184 4.35 6.01 0.76
N ALA A 185 3.99 6.45 -0.45
CA ALA A 185 4.86 7.26 -1.31
C ALA A 185 5.29 8.56 -0.62
N ALA A 186 4.37 9.25 0.08
CA ALA A 186 4.64 10.56 0.69
C ALA A 186 5.80 10.48 1.69
N SER A 187 5.93 9.35 2.39
CA SER A 187 7.01 9.14 3.35
C SER A 187 8.40 9.03 2.74
N THR A 188 8.53 8.83 1.43
CA THR A 188 9.81 8.82 0.69
C THR A 188 9.95 10.01 -0.26
N GLY A 189 9.09 11.03 -0.10
CA GLY A 189 9.12 12.26 -0.92
C GLY A 189 8.42 12.13 -2.27
N LEU A 190 7.61 11.09 -2.48
CA LEU A 190 6.80 10.87 -3.69
C LEU A 190 5.31 11.01 -3.38
N GLY A 191 4.46 11.44 -4.30
CA GLY A 191 3.01 11.52 -4.04
C GLY A 191 2.63 12.38 -2.83
N GLY A 192 1.52 12.01 -2.17
CA GLY A 192 0.89 12.77 -1.09
C GLY A 192 -0.27 13.66 -1.57
N ASP A 193 -0.39 13.88 -2.88
CA ASP A 193 -1.39 14.77 -3.46
C ASP A 193 -2.81 14.24 -3.25
N PHE A 194 -3.01 12.91 -3.34
CA PHE A 194 -4.32 12.33 -3.12
C PHE A 194 -4.78 12.51 -1.68
N ASN A 195 -3.91 12.26 -0.69
CA ASN A 195 -4.24 12.53 0.71
C ASN A 195 -4.40 14.02 0.98
N ALA A 196 -3.68 14.91 0.30
CA ALA A 196 -3.87 16.36 0.42
C ALA A 196 -5.28 16.77 -0.04
N SER A 197 -5.70 16.32 -1.22
CA SER A 197 -7.04 16.58 -1.74
C SER A 197 -8.13 15.94 -0.88
N LEU A 198 -7.93 14.69 -0.44
CA LEU A 198 -8.87 14.00 0.45
C LEU A 198 -9.02 14.75 1.78
N HIS A 199 -7.93 15.17 2.42
CA HIS A 199 -7.99 15.95 3.65
C HIS A 199 -8.72 17.26 3.45
N GLY A 200 -8.44 18.00 2.36
CA GLY A 200 -9.14 19.24 2.06
C GLY A 200 -10.66 19.08 1.89
N LEU A 201 -11.09 18.02 1.19
CA LEU A 201 -12.51 17.70 1.02
C LEU A 201 -13.19 17.30 2.33
N LEU A 202 -12.49 16.53 3.18
CA LEU A 202 -13.00 16.11 4.49
C LEU A 202 -13.08 17.29 5.47
N GLU A 203 -12.11 18.21 5.45
CA GLU A 203 -12.14 19.45 6.23
C GLU A 203 -13.33 20.32 5.81
N GLU A 204 -13.54 20.54 4.51
CA GLU A 204 -14.67 21.32 4.00
C GLU A 204 -16.02 20.74 4.46
N HIS A 205 -16.19 19.41 4.36
CA HIS A 205 -17.40 18.74 4.86
C HIS A 205 -17.58 18.88 6.37
N ALA A 206 -16.52 18.72 7.16
CA ALA A 206 -16.58 18.86 8.60
C ALA A 206 -16.97 20.29 9.02
N HIS A 207 -16.47 21.31 8.31
CA HIS A 207 -16.86 22.70 8.53
C HIS A 207 -18.34 22.96 8.25
N ILE A 208 -18.92 22.30 7.26
CA ILE A 208 -20.34 22.42 6.91
C ILE A 208 -21.24 21.74 7.97
N CYS A 209 -20.81 20.60 8.51
CA CYS A 209 -21.63 19.79 9.41
C CYS A 209 -21.54 20.15 10.89
N ASP A 210 -20.36 20.55 11.40
CA ASP A 210 -20.08 20.58 12.86
C ASP A 210 -19.88 21.97 13.47
N GLY A 211 -20.02 23.07 12.70
CA GLY A 211 -20.10 24.43 13.24
C GLY A 211 -19.00 24.82 14.24
N CYS A 212 -17.82 25.21 13.73
CA CYS A 212 -16.79 25.97 14.46
C CYS A 212 -16.31 25.42 15.83
N ASP A 213 -16.17 24.10 15.99
CA ASP A 213 -15.50 23.54 17.16
C ASP A 213 -14.03 23.20 16.88
N SER A 214 -13.15 23.53 17.82
CA SER A 214 -11.71 23.25 17.83
C SER A 214 -11.32 21.77 17.65
N ARG A 215 -12.31 20.87 17.60
CA ARG A 215 -12.19 19.42 17.33
C ARG A 215 -12.22 19.06 15.84
N LEU A 216 -12.22 20.05 14.94
CA LEU A 216 -12.22 19.88 13.49
C LEU A 216 -11.09 18.98 12.97
N GLN A 217 -9.95 18.88 13.65
CA GLN A 217 -8.84 18.03 13.18
C GLN A 217 -8.99 16.55 13.59
N THR A 218 -9.61 16.27 14.74
CA THR A 218 -10.11 14.92 15.10
C THR A 218 -11.19 14.44 14.10
N SER A 219 -11.92 15.39 13.51
CA SER A 219 -12.95 15.09 12.52
C SER A 219 -12.39 14.47 11.23
N LEU A 220 -11.12 14.71 10.88
CA LEU A 220 -10.47 14.11 9.71
C LEU A 220 -10.33 12.58 9.86
N PHE A 221 -9.75 12.14 10.97
CA PHE A 221 -9.61 10.72 11.28
C PHE A 221 -10.97 10.04 11.41
N ARG A 222 -11.94 10.73 12.01
CA ARG A 222 -13.32 10.26 12.10
C ARG A 222 -13.93 10.10 10.71
N SER A 223 -13.85 11.11 9.85
CA SER A 223 -14.44 11.09 8.52
C SER A 223 -13.82 10.01 7.63
N PHE A 224 -12.49 9.86 7.69
CA PHE A 224 -11.78 8.76 7.03
C PHE A 224 -12.26 7.40 7.53
N THR A 225 -12.42 7.24 8.86
CA THR A 225 -12.94 6.03 9.49
C THR A 225 -14.37 5.72 9.06
N GLU A 226 -15.23 6.74 8.92
CA GLU A 226 -16.61 6.57 8.45
C GLU A 226 -16.66 6.11 6.99
N VAL A 227 -15.79 6.63 6.10
CA VAL A 227 -15.66 6.11 4.72
C VAL A 227 -15.22 4.64 4.73
N ALA A 228 -14.25 4.29 5.59
CA ALA A 228 -13.82 2.90 5.72
C ALA A 228 -14.96 1.99 6.21
N LYS A 229 -15.71 2.40 7.24
CA LYS A 229 -16.88 1.67 7.77
C LYS A 229 -18.00 1.52 6.74
N TYR A 230 -18.27 2.58 5.97
CA TYR A 230 -19.24 2.56 4.89
C TYR A 230 -18.96 1.40 3.92
N SER A 231 -17.69 1.14 3.61
CA SER A 231 -17.28 0.06 2.71
C SER A 231 -17.34 -1.36 3.28
N ASN A 232 -17.62 -1.55 4.59
CA ASN A 232 -17.59 -2.88 5.23
C ASN A 232 -18.50 -3.93 4.59
N PRO A 233 -19.75 -3.62 4.21
CA PRO A 233 -20.66 -4.63 3.67
C PRO A 233 -20.30 -5.08 2.25
N LEU A 234 -19.19 -4.59 1.67
CA LEU A 234 -18.78 -4.85 0.28
C LEU A 234 -18.87 -6.33 -0.09
N PHE A 235 -18.25 -7.21 0.70
CA PHE A 235 -18.16 -8.62 0.35
C PHE A 235 -19.53 -9.31 0.42
N CYS A 236 -20.27 -9.13 1.51
CA CYS A 236 -21.65 -9.62 1.61
C CYS A 236 -22.53 -9.10 0.47
N ARG A 237 -22.33 -7.86 0.01
CA ARG A 237 -23.09 -7.28 -1.10
C ARG A 237 -22.71 -7.88 -2.45
N VAL A 238 -21.43 -8.20 -2.66
CA VAL A 238 -20.92 -8.78 -3.92
C VAL A 238 -21.34 -10.24 -4.08
N TRP A 239 -21.23 -11.04 -3.01
CA TRP A 239 -21.51 -12.48 -3.06
C TRP A 239 -22.92 -12.86 -2.60
N GLY A 240 -23.64 -11.97 -1.91
CA GLY A 240 -25.01 -12.22 -1.48
C GLY A 240 -25.13 -13.51 -0.65
N ASP A 241 -26.08 -14.36 -1.03
CA ASP A 241 -26.34 -15.64 -0.36
C ASP A 241 -25.18 -16.66 -0.51
N ASP A 242 -24.30 -16.47 -1.50
CA ASP A 242 -23.11 -17.32 -1.70
C ASP A 242 -21.94 -16.93 -0.77
N TYR A 243 -22.10 -15.88 0.05
CA TYR A 243 -21.06 -15.45 0.98
C TYR A 243 -21.00 -16.34 2.23
N PRO A 244 -19.90 -17.06 2.50
CA PRO A 244 -19.86 -18.00 3.61
C PRO A 244 -19.96 -17.31 4.97
N ILE A 245 -20.71 -17.91 5.91
CA ILE A 245 -20.85 -17.41 7.29
C ILE A 245 -19.50 -17.27 7.97
N GLN A 246 -18.57 -18.20 7.73
CA GLN A 246 -17.21 -18.14 8.28
C GLN A 246 -16.46 -16.88 7.82
N GLU A 247 -16.64 -16.46 6.56
CA GLU A 247 -16.02 -15.25 6.02
C GLU A 247 -16.64 -13.98 6.62
N LEU A 248 -17.95 -14.00 6.90
CA LEU A 248 -18.63 -12.90 7.61
C LEU A 248 -18.16 -12.77 9.06
N MET A 249 -18.03 -13.88 9.79
CA MET A 249 -17.47 -13.88 11.15
C MET A 249 -16.02 -13.37 11.17
N ASP A 250 -15.24 -13.77 10.18
CA ASP A 250 -13.86 -13.32 9.99
C ASP A 250 -13.79 -11.82 9.67
N ASP A 251 -14.73 -11.25 8.91
CA ASP A 251 -14.79 -9.80 8.66
C ASP A 251 -15.08 -9.01 9.92
N ILE A 252 -16.05 -9.46 10.73
CA ILE A 252 -16.36 -8.84 12.04
C ILE A 252 -15.12 -8.86 12.93
N SER A 253 -14.43 -10.01 13.00
CA SER A 253 -13.27 -10.20 13.90
C SER A 253 -12.04 -9.38 13.49
N ASN A 254 -11.96 -8.88 12.26
CA ASN A 254 -10.82 -8.11 11.75
C ASN A 254 -11.15 -6.64 11.49
N HIS A 255 -12.40 -6.22 11.72
CA HIS A 255 -12.87 -4.90 11.34
C HIS A 255 -12.01 -3.78 11.96
N ASP A 256 -11.89 -3.79 13.28
CA ASP A 256 -11.16 -2.76 14.03
C ASP A 256 -9.67 -2.75 13.68
N ILE A 257 -9.08 -3.91 13.40
CA ILE A 257 -7.66 -4.01 13.03
C ILE A 257 -7.38 -3.28 11.70
N PHE A 258 -8.28 -3.36 10.72
CA PHE A 258 -8.11 -2.62 9.46
C PHE A 258 -8.45 -1.12 9.59
N LEU A 259 -9.32 -0.74 10.54
CA LEU A 259 -9.49 0.67 10.88
C LEU A 259 -8.21 1.25 11.49
N LEU A 260 -7.57 0.53 12.42
CA LEU A 260 -6.25 0.89 12.95
C LEU A 260 -5.22 1.05 11.82
N TYR A 261 -5.20 0.14 10.84
CA TYR A 261 -4.29 0.24 9.69
C TYR A 261 -4.49 1.54 8.91
N GLY A 262 -5.75 1.92 8.64
CA GLY A 262 -6.08 3.21 8.04
C GLY A 262 -5.54 4.39 8.84
N SER A 263 -5.79 4.42 10.16
CA SER A 263 -5.31 5.49 11.05
C SER A 263 -3.79 5.60 11.06
N CYS A 264 -3.05 4.48 10.99
CA CYS A 264 -1.59 4.49 10.93
C CYS A 264 -1.06 5.24 9.71
N PHE A 265 -1.70 5.05 8.54
CA PHE A 265 -1.27 5.70 7.31
C PHE A 265 -1.66 7.18 7.24
N GLN A 266 -2.77 7.57 7.86
CA GLN A 266 -3.10 8.99 8.02
C GLN A 266 -2.02 9.72 8.82
N VAL A 267 -1.57 9.13 9.94
CA VAL A 267 -0.45 9.70 10.71
C VAL A 267 0.87 9.65 9.93
N ARG A 268 1.15 8.57 9.18
CA ARG A 268 2.34 8.47 8.30
C ARG A 268 2.38 9.61 7.28
N TYR A 269 1.26 9.91 6.64
CA TYR A 269 1.13 11.01 5.69
C TYR A 269 1.33 12.38 6.37
N MET A 270 0.68 12.62 7.51
CA MET A 270 0.86 13.89 8.22
C MET A 270 2.33 14.10 8.64
N ALA A 271 2.97 13.05 9.15
CA ALA A 271 4.39 13.09 9.53
C ALA A 271 5.31 13.40 8.34
N SER A 272 4.99 12.91 7.13
CA SER A 272 5.82 13.18 5.95
C SER A 272 5.81 14.65 5.52
N ARG A 273 4.74 15.39 5.84
CA ARG A 273 4.61 16.82 5.52
C ARG A 273 5.40 17.73 6.45
N LEU A 274 5.80 17.27 7.64
CA LEU A 274 6.43 18.11 8.67
C LEU A 274 7.68 18.85 8.17
N SER A 275 8.55 18.18 7.42
CA SER A 275 9.78 18.80 6.89
C SER A 275 9.47 19.97 5.95
N SER A 276 8.51 19.78 5.03
CA SER A 276 8.07 20.83 4.10
C SER A 276 7.35 21.97 4.83
N LEU A 277 6.48 21.66 5.79
CA LEU A 277 5.77 22.66 6.59
C LEU A 277 6.74 23.53 7.37
N ARG A 278 7.78 22.97 7.99
CA ARG A 278 8.80 23.75 8.71
C ARG A 278 9.57 24.72 7.83
N LYS A 279 9.84 24.33 6.57
CA LYS A 279 10.53 25.20 5.59
C LYS A 279 9.65 26.38 5.16
N GLN A 280 8.33 26.21 5.15
CA GLN A 280 7.39 27.23 4.69
C GLN A 280 6.90 28.13 5.83
N VAL A 281 6.30 27.53 6.87
CA VAL A 281 5.63 28.24 7.98
C VAL A 281 5.78 27.44 9.29
N SER A 282 6.63 27.91 10.21
CA SER A 282 6.93 27.19 11.47
C SER A 282 5.69 26.87 12.31
N THR A 283 4.71 27.78 12.38
CA THR A 283 3.48 27.57 13.16
C THR A 283 2.59 26.47 12.60
N ALA A 284 2.58 26.27 11.27
CA ALA A 284 1.81 25.20 10.64
C ALA A 284 2.41 23.81 10.95
N ALA A 285 3.74 23.73 11.08
CA ALA A 285 4.40 22.50 11.51
C ALA A 285 4.08 22.16 12.97
N GLU A 286 4.11 23.15 13.86
CA GLU A 286 3.73 22.96 15.28
C GLU A 286 2.29 22.47 15.42
N GLN A 287 1.35 23.08 14.70
CA GLN A 287 -0.06 22.63 14.68
C GLN A 287 -0.19 21.19 14.15
N CYS A 288 0.53 20.84 13.09
CA CYS A 288 0.53 19.49 12.55
C CYS A 288 1.10 18.47 13.55
N GLU A 289 2.16 18.81 14.28
CA GLU A 289 2.70 17.98 15.35
C GLU A 289 1.69 17.75 16.49
N ASP A 290 0.97 18.79 16.90
CA ASP A 290 -0.06 18.69 17.94
C ASP A 290 -1.20 17.74 17.51
N VAL A 291 -1.62 17.81 16.24
CA VAL A 291 -2.62 16.89 15.69
C VAL A 291 -2.12 15.45 15.64
N ILE A 292 -0.86 15.24 15.25
CA ILE A 292 -0.26 13.90 15.22
C ILE A 292 -0.22 13.29 16.62
N GLU A 293 0.17 14.07 17.64
CA GLU A 293 0.22 13.58 19.02
C GLU A 293 -1.16 13.24 19.57
N LEU A 294 -2.15 14.11 19.33
CA LEU A 294 -3.55 13.82 19.67
C LEU A 294 -4.05 12.55 18.96
N ALA A 295 -3.78 12.41 17.66
CA ALA A 295 -4.18 11.23 16.90
C ALA A 295 -3.53 9.95 17.48
N PHE A 296 -2.26 9.98 17.87
CA PHE A 296 -1.64 8.84 18.50
C PHE A 296 -2.26 8.47 19.86
N GLN A 297 -2.65 9.47 20.66
CA GLN A 297 -3.36 9.25 21.91
C GLN A 297 -4.72 8.60 21.67
N GLU A 298 -5.52 9.16 20.74
CA GLU A 298 -6.83 8.62 20.38
C GLU A 298 -6.73 7.19 19.83
N ILE A 299 -5.73 6.90 18.97
CA ILE A 299 -5.48 5.55 18.46
C ILE A 299 -5.10 4.62 19.62
N ALA A 300 -4.21 5.04 20.53
CA ALA A 300 -3.81 4.22 21.68
C ALA A 300 -5.01 3.88 22.57
N GLU A 301 -5.86 4.85 22.85
CA GLU A 301 -7.08 4.68 23.66
C GLU A 301 -8.09 3.76 22.95
N THR A 302 -8.41 4.05 21.69
CA THR A 302 -9.41 3.32 20.88
C THR A 302 -9.03 1.85 20.69
N TYR A 303 -7.75 1.56 20.45
CA TYR A 303 -7.27 0.21 20.14
C TYR A 303 -6.51 -0.45 21.29
N THR A 304 -6.77 -0.02 22.54
CA THR A 304 -6.10 -0.52 23.75
C THR A 304 -6.08 -2.06 23.81
N GLU A 305 -7.23 -2.70 23.57
CA GLU A 305 -7.36 -4.16 23.62
C GLU A 305 -6.58 -4.86 22.50
N THR A 306 -6.55 -4.25 21.31
CA THR A 306 -5.78 -4.74 20.15
C THR A 306 -4.28 -4.74 20.48
N PHE A 307 -3.77 -3.65 21.06
CA PHE A 307 -2.37 -3.56 21.49
C PHE A 307 -2.05 -4.50 22.65
N LEU A 308 -2.97 -4.64 23.62
CA LEU A 308 -2.83 -5.59 24.71
C LEU A 308 -2.73 -7.03 24.19
N LEU A 309 -3.58 -7.42 23.24
CA LEU A 309 -3.54 -8.74 22.63
C LEU A 309 -2.22 -8.95 21.85
N ALA A 310 -1.82 -8.00 21.01
CA ALA A 310 -0.54 -8.06 20.30
C ALA A 310 0.69 -8.16 21.24
N SER A 311 0.61 -7.53 22.42
CA SER A 311 1.65 -7.66 23.44
C SER A 311 1.74 -9.07 24.04
N LYS A 312 0.66 -9.85 24.01
CA LYS A 312 0.57 -11.19 24.60
C LYS A 312 0.81 -12.33 23.60
N ILE A 313 0.56 -12.12 22.30
CA ILE A 313 0.77 -13.19 21.31
C ILE A 313 2.23 -13.63 21.23
N THR A 314 2.42 -14.93 21.02
CA THR A 314 3.72 -15.62 20.89
C THR A 314 3.77 -16.39 19.58
N VAL A 315 4.88 -17.08 19.27
CA VAL A 315 4.97 -17.93 18.07
C VAL A 315 3.96 -19.09 18.11
N GLU A 316 3.63 -19.55 19.32
CA GLU A 316 2.74 -20.68 19.58
C GLU A 316 1.25 -20.31 19.46
N THR A 317 0.93 -19.00 19.42
CA THR A 317 -0.44 -18.54 19.21
C THR A 317 -0.88 -18.83 17.77
N ASP A 318 -2.02 -19.51 17.63
CA ASP A 318 -2.58 -20.01 16.38
C ASP A 318 -2.59 -18.95 15.26
N ASN A 319 -1.74 -19.17 14.24
CA ASN A 319 -1.61 -18.28 13.08
C ASN A 319 -2.63 -18.59 11.97
N SER A 320 -3.45 -19.63 12.11
CA SER A 320 -4.57 -19.88 11.20
C SER A 320 -5.72 -18.88 11.40
N LEU A 321 -5.82 -18.32 12.61
CA LEU A 321 -6.74 -17.23 12.92
C LEU A 321 -6.25 -15.93 12.26
N ARG A 322 -7.00 -15.45 11.27
CA ARG A 322 -6.64 -14.24 10.49
C ARG A 322 -6.42 -13.01 11.38
N VAL A 323 -7.18 -12.90 12.48
CA VAL A 323 -7.02 -11.82 13.47
C VAL A 323 -5.59 -11.79 14.04
N ILE A 324 -5.04 -12.96 14.42
CA ILE A 324 -3.68 -13.06 14.98
C ILE A 324 -2.64 -12.73 13.91
N LYS A 325 -2.85 -13.24 12.69
CA LYS A 325 -2.02 -12.91 11.53
C LYS A 325 -2.02 -11.40 11.24
N ASN A 326 -3.18 -10.75 11.34
CA ASN A 326 -3.32 -9.31 11.13
C ASN A 326 -2.74 -8.47 12.27
N LEU A 327 -2.72 -8.94 13.51
CA LEU A 327 -1.98 -8.27 14.58
C LEU A 327 -0.48 -8.24 14.29
N ARG A 328 0.09 -9.35 13.80
CA ARG A 328 1.51 -9.44 13.40
C ARG A 328 1.84 -8.59 12.17
N PHE A 329 0.84 -8.29 11.34
CA PHE A 329 0.96 -7.45 10.16
C PHE A 329 0.79 -5.96 10.48
N ILE A 330 -0.30 -5.56 11.15
CA ILE A 330 -0.74 -4.16 11.24
C ILE A 330 -0.16 -3.43 12.45
N VAL A 331 -0.01 -4.08 13.60
CA VAL A 331 0.56 -3.42 14.80
C VAL A 331 1.99 -2.91 14.57
N PRO A 332 2.87 -3.58 13.79
CA PRO A 332 4.15 -2.99 13.39
C PRO A 332 4.03 -1.65 12.65
N HIS A 333 2.98 -1.41 11.86
CA HIS A 333 2.77 -0.13 11.17
C HIS A 333 2.45 1.01 12.14
N TYR A 334 1.70 0.75 13.22
CA TYR A 334 1.48 1.74 14.28
C TYR A 334 2.80 2.19 14.92
N HIS A 335 3.62 1.22 15.30
CA HIS A 335 4.92 1.50 15.90
C HIS A 335 5.91 2.13 14.92
N ALA A 336 5.85 1.77 13.65
CA ALA A 336 6.66 2.40 12.61
C ALA A 336 6.21 3.86 12.36
N ALA A 337 4.91 4.17 12.43
CA ALA A 337 4.41 5.54 12.39
C ALA A 337 4.93 6.39 13.54
N ILE A 338 4.98 5.84 14.77
CA ILE A 338 5.60 6.51 15.92
C ILE A 338 7.07 6.80 15.65
N LEU A 339 7.83 5.80 15.20
CA LEU A 339 9.26 5.93 14.94
C LEU A 339 9.55 6.94 13.83
N TYR A 340 8.76 6.90 12.76
CA TYR A 340 8.84 7.86 11.66
C TYR A 340 8.51 9.28 12.13
N TYR A 341 7.45 9.46 12.92
CA TYR A 341 7.15 10.74 13.54
C TYR A 341 8.31 11.23 14.42
N VAL A 342 8.88 10.38 15.27
CA VAL A 342 10.05 10.73 16.12
C VAL A 342 11.28 11.13 15.29
N ARG A 343 11.40 10.65 14.04
CA ARG A 343 12.44 11.08 13.10
C ARG A 343 12.12 12.43 12.46
N CYS A 344 10.84 12.66 12.14
CA CYS A 344 10.37 13.87 11.48
C CYS A 344 10.07 15.02 12.43
N ALA A 345 9.79 14.78 13.71
CA ALA A 345 9.39 15.75 14.72
C ALA A 345 10.57 16.59 15.25
N ASP A 346 10.27 17.69 15.94
CA ASP A 346 11.28 18.42 16.71
C ASP A 346 11.98 17.46 17.71
N PRO A 347 13.32 17.36 17.72
CA PRO A 347 14.04 16.50 18.67
C PRO A 347 13.68 16.74 20.13
N ARG A 348 13.27 17.97 20.50
CA ARG A 348 12.82 18.33 21.85
C ARG A 348 11.51 17.67 22.27
N ARG A 349 10.69 17.22 21.30
CA ARG A 349 9.41 16.53 21.53
C ARG A 349 9.56 14.99 21.54
N SER A 350 10.71 14.45 21.16
CA SER A 350 10.94 13.00 21.07
C SER A 350 11.12 12.34 22.44
N SER A 351 10.24 11.39 22.80
CA SER A 351 10.41 10.51 23.96
C SER A 351 11.25 9.26 23.63
N SER A 352 12.37 9.08 24.33
CA SER A 352 13.24 7.90 24.19
C SER A 352 12.52 6.58 24.54
N ASP A 353 11.68 6.58 25.56
CA ASP A 353 10.94 5.39 26.01
C ASP A 353 9.93 4.91 24.96
N ARG A 354 9.28 5.86 24.29
CA ARG A 354 8.32 5.59 23.22
C ARG A 354 9.01 4.98 21.99
N ARG A 355 10.21 5.45 21.66
CA ARG A 355 11.06 4.89 20.60
C ARG A 355 11.45 3.45 20.90
N MET A 356 12.02 3.20 22.08
CA MET A 356 12.47 1.87 22.51
C MET A 356 11.32 0.85 22.54
N SER A 357 10.17 1.24 23.09
CA SER A 357 8.98 0.38 23.16
C SER A 357 8.46 0.01 21.77
N SER A 358 8.49 0.97 20.84
CA SER A 358 8.03 0.76 19.46
C SER A 358 8.96 -0.16 18.67
N LEU A 359 10.28 0.04 18.77
CA LEU A 359 11.28 -0.87 18.20
C LEU A 359 11.10 -2.29 18.70
N LYS A 360 10.96 -2.48 20.01
CA LYS A 360 10.76 -3.79 20.62
C LYS A 360 9.52 -4.49 20.07
N MET A 361 8.41 -3.78 19.88
CA MET A 361 7.19 -4.37 19.34
C MET A 361 7.33 -4.75 17.87
N ILE A 362 7.94 -3.90 17.03
CA ILE A 362 8.22 -4.25 15.63
C ILE A 362 9.09 -5.51 15.57
N MET A 363 10.21 -5.54 16.31
CA MET A 363 11.11 -6.69 16.31
C MET A 363 10.42 -7.98 16.76
N LYS A 364 9.65 -7.92 17.86
CA LYS A 364 8.90 -9.06 18.39
C LYS A 364 7.95 -9.63 17.33
N LEU A 365 7.10 -8.78 16.74
CA LEU A 365 6.06 -9.21 15.82
C LEU A 365 6.64 -9.62 14.45
N ALA A 366 7.66 -8.91 13.96
CA ALA A 366 8.36 -9.27 12.73
C ALA A 366 9.03 -10.64 12.84
N TYR A 367 9.72 -10.93 13.95
CA TYR A 367 10.32 -12.24 14.18
C TYR A 367 9.28 -13.35 14.20
N GLN A 368 8.16 -13.15 14.89
CA GLN A 368 7.06 -14.11 14.92
C GLN A 368 6.48 -14.35 13.52
N ALA A 369 6.17 -13.28 12.79
CA ALA A 369 5.57 -13.36 11.46
C ALA A 369 6.51 -14.07 10.47
N PHE A 370 7.81 -13.75 10.51
CA PHE A 370 8.81 -14.41 9.68
C PHE A 370 8.93 -15.91 9.99
N LYS A 371 8.92 -16.30 11.27
CA LYS A 371 9.00 -17.72 11.64
C LYS A 371 7.79 -18.53 11.16
N LEU A 372 6.64 -17.88 10.99
CA LEU A 372 5.39 -18.53 10.61
C LEU A 372 5.14 -18.52 9.10
N GLU A 373 5.52 -17.45 8.40
CA GLU A 373 5.16 -17.22 6.99
C GLU A 373 6.33 -16.78 6.10
N GLY A 374 7.54 -16.66 6.65
CA GLY A 374 8.73 -16.26 5.91
C GLY A 374 8.62 -14.87 5.29
N ASP A 375 9.12 -14.73 4.06
CA ASP A 375 9.20 -13.45 3.38
C ASP A 375 7.83 -12.90 2.95
N GLU A 376 6.79 -13.74 2.80
CA GLU A 376 5.43 -13.26 2.51
C GLU A 376 4.86 -12.42 3.65
N ALA A 377 5.25 -12.70 4.90
CA ALA A 377 4.94 -11.83 6.03
C ALA A 377 5.79 -10.55 6.02
N MET A 378 7.06 -10.65 5.64
CA MET A 378 7.95 -9.50 5.59
C MET A 378 7.52 -8.49 4.53
N LEU A 379 6.98 -8.96 3.40
CA LEU A 379 6.45 -8.10 2.34
C LEU A 379 5.37 -7.14 2.86
N ARG A 380 4.50 -7.65 3.73
CA ARG A 380 3.42 -6.90 4.40
C ARG A 380 3.94 -5.87 5.41
N ILE A 381 5.14 -6.06 5.95
CA ILE A 381 5.75 -5.15 6.92
C ILE A 381 7.07 -4.53 6.39
N SER A 382 7.21 -4.39 5.07
CA SER A 382 8.38 -3.79 4.41
C SER A 382 8.75 -2.45 5.01
N TRP A 383 7.77 -1.55 5.14
CA TRP A 383 7.99 -0.22 5.71
C TRP A 383 8.33 -0.26 7.21
N PRO A 384 7.62 -1.01 8.07
CA PRO A 384 8.06 -1.22 9.45
C PRO A 384 9.49 -1.74 9.60
N LEU A 385 9.93 -2.68 8.74
CA LEU A 385 11.31 -3.17 8.74
C LEU A 385 12.28 -2.05 8.39
N PHE A 386 11.99 -1.30 7.33
CA PHE A 386 12.79 -0.16 6.89
C PHE A 386 12.98 0.88 8.01
N ILE A 387 11.88 1.30 8.65
CA ILE A 387 11.94 2.26 9.77
C ILE A 387 12.69 1.69 10.97
N ALA A 388 12.51 0.40 11.29
CA ALA A 388 13.23 -0.22 12.40
C ALA A 388 14.74 -0.29 12.16
N ILE A 389 15.20 -0.48 10.92
CA ILE A 389 16.63 -0.44 10.56
C ILE A 389 17.22 0.94 10.85
N LEU A 390 16.50 1.99 10.47
CA LEU A 390 16.92 3.38 10.69
C LEU A 390 17.03 3.72 12.18
N GLU A 391 16.21 3.11 13.04
CA GLU A 391 16.09 3.51 14.44
C GLU A 391 16.81 2.60 15.44
N THR A 392 17.17 1.38 15.04
CA THR A 392 17.82 0.45 15.97
C THR A 392 19.31 0.73 16.08
N ASP A 393 19.84 0.76 17.30
CA ASP A 393 21.27 0.83 17.60
C ASP A 393 21.92 -0.55 17.79
N ASP A 394 21.10 -1.62 17.79
CA ASP A 394 21.57 -2.99 17.98
C ASP A 394 22.02 -3.59 16.65
N LEU A 395 23.33 -3.84 16.53
CA LEU A 395 23.95 -4.34 15.30
C LEU A 395 23.38 -5.70 14.86
N LEU A 396 23.05 -6.60 15.79
CA LEU A 396 22.53 -7.92 15.44
C LEU A 396 21.09 -7.83 14.94
N HIS A 397 20.26 -7.02 15.61
CA HIS A 397 18.90 -6.75 15.14
C HIS A 397 18.92 -6.03 13.78
N ARG A 398 19.83 -5.07 13.60
CA ARG A 398 19.96 -4.34 12.34
C ARG A 398 20.36 -5.24 11.19
N GLU A 399 21.36 -6.10 11.38
CA GLU A 399 21.79 -7.07 10.37
C GLU A 399 20.65 -8.00 9.96
N TRP A 400 19.89 -8.51 10.93
CA TRP A 400 18.73 -9.36 10.67
C TRP A 400 17.65 -8.63 9.86
N LEU A 401 17.31 -7.39 10.25
CA LEU A 401 16.32 -6.58 9.55
C LEU A 401 16.75 -6.25 8.11
N ILE A 402 18.01 -5.84 7.91
CA ILE A 402 18.57 -5.57 6.57
C ILE A 402 18.50 -6.83 5.71
N ALA A 403 18.85 -8.00 6.26
CA ALA A 403 18.76 -9.26 5.53
C ALA A 403 17.32 -9.61 5.14
N ARG A 404 16.32 -9.25 5.95
CA ARG A 404 14.89 -9.41 5.59
C ARG A 404 14.46 -8.41 4.52
N LEU A 405 14.83 -7.14 4.63
CA LEU A 405 14.49 -6.13 3.63
C LEU A 405 15.13 -6.44 2.26
N ARG A 406 16.41 -6.82 2.22
CA ARG A 406 17.09 -7.27 0.99
C ARG A 406 16.37 -8.45 0.32
N ALA A 407 15.91 -9.42 1.11
CA ALA A 407 15.19 -10.59 0.59
C ALA A 407 13.88 -10.20 -0.11
N LEU A 408 13.31 -9.03 0.17
CA LEU A 408 12.12 -8.52 -0.51
C LEU A 408 12.37 -8.06 -1.94
N GLY A 409 13.63 -7.88 -2.36
CA GLY A 409 13.98 -7.51 -3.73
C GLY A 409 13.42 -8.47 -4.79
N LYS A 410 13.14 -9.72 -4.43
CA LYS A 410 12.47 -10.71 -5.30
C LYS A 410 11.01 -10.40 -5.62
N PHE A 411 10.38 -9.48 -4.88
CA PHE A 411 9.00 -9.05 -5.11
C PHE A 411 8.91 -7.71 -5.86
N GLY A 412 10.01 -6.98 -6.01
CA GLY A 412 10.00 -5.65 -6.62
C GLY A 412 11.32 -4.89 -6.48
N LYS A 413 11.63 -4.08 -7.50
CA LYS A 413 12.84 -3.25 -7.56
C LYS A 413 12.89 -2.19 -6.47
N ASN A 414 11.74 -1.63 -6.09
CA ASN A 414 11.69 -0.61 -5.03
C ASN A 414 12.10 -1.16 -3.66
N TYR A 415 11.89 -2.45 -3.38
CA TYR A 415 12.43 -3.07 -2.17
C TYR A 415 13.95 -3.17 -2.21
N SER A 416 14.53 -3.51 -3.37
CA SER A 416 15.98 -3.51 -3.57
C SER A 416 16.57 -2.11 -3.39
N ARG A 417 15.92 -1.07 -3.93
CA ARG A 417 16.33 0.34 -3.76
C ARG A 417 16.29 0.77 -2.31
N ALA A 418 15.19 0.45 -1.60
CA ALA A 418 15.06 0.74 -0.19
C ALA A 418 16.17 0.07 0.64
N ALA A 419 16.54 -1.18 0.32
CA ALA A 419 17.64 -1.88 0.97
C ALA A 419 19.00 -1.20 0.72
N VAL A 420 19.32 -0.87 -0.53
CA VAL A 420 20.56 -0.15 -0.89
C VAL A 420 20.63 1.20 -0.18
N PHE A 421 19.52 1.95 -0.18
CA PHE A 421 19.44 3.24 0.49
C PHE A 421 19.70 3.11 1.99
N VAL A 422 18.99 2.21 2.68
CA VAL A 422 19.04 2.13 4.14
C VAL A 422 20.43 1.72 4.63
N GLU A 423 21.12 0.87 3.89
CA GLU A 423 22.50 0.46 4.20
C GLU A 423 23.48 1.63 4.09
N SER A 424 23.39 2.39 3.00
CA SER A 424 24.24 3.58 2.82
C SER A 424 23.92 4.65 3.87
N PHE A 425 22.64 4.83 4.19
CA PHE A 425 22.18 5.79 5.18
C PHE A 425 22.73 5.47 6.58
N VAL A 426 22.58 4.22 7.03
CA VAL A 426 23.10 3.75 8.32
C VAL A 426 24.62 3.90 8.38
N ALA A 427 25.34 3.50 7.34
CA ALA A 427 26.79 3.62 7.31
C ALA A 427 27.26 5.08 7.42
N GLU A 428 26.51 6.03 6.83
CA GLU A 428 26.81 7.46 6.93
C GLU A 428 26.46 8.04 8.31
N GLU A 429 25.34 7.63 8.93
CA GLU A 429 25.01 8.01 10.31
C GLU A 429 26.10 7.54 11.28
N GLU A 430 26.56 6.29 11.16
CA GLU A 430 27.65 5.74 11.96
C GLU A 430 28.97 6.48 11.74
N ARG A 431 29.29 6.81 10.49
CA ARG A 431 30.51 7.53 10.14
C ARG A 431 30.55 8.95 10.71
N LYS A 432 29.40 9.64 10.75
CA LYS A 432 29.29 11.01 11.29
C LYS A 432 29.06 11.05 12.80
N GLY A 433 28.51 9.99 13.38
CA GLY A 433 28.11 9.95 14.78
C GLY A 433 26.93 10.87 15.11
N GLU A 434 26.13 11.23 14.10
CA GLU A 434 24.94 12.08 14.25
C GLU A 434 23.80 11.55 13.40
N ARG A 435 22.57 11.86 13.81
CA ARG A 435 21.36 11.49 13.08
C ARG A 435 21.21 12.34 11.83
N LEU A 436 20.99 11.70 10.68
CA LEU A 436 20.84 12.38 9.41
C LEU A 436 19.38 12.74 9.14
N ASP A 437 19.18 13.84 8.42
CA ASP A 437 17.88 14.13 7.79
C ASP A 437 17.66 13.13 6.64
N PHE A 438 16.73 12.22 6.86
CA PHE A 438 16.35 11.18 5.93
C PHE A 438 15.95 11.72 4.54
N GLN A 439 15.12 12.77 4.49
CA GLN A 439 14.61 13.33 3.23
C GLN A 439 15.72 14.07 2.46
N ALA A 440 16.56 14.80 3.19
CA ALA A 440 17.70 15.49 2.60
C ALA A 440 18.72 14.49 2.03
N TYR A 441 19.00 13.39 2.74
CA TYR A 441 19.94 12.37 2.28
C TYR A 441 19.41 11.59 1.07
N LEU A 442 18.12 11.22 1.07
CA LEU A 442 17.48 10.58 -0.08
C LEU A 442 17.57 11.42 -1.35
N THR A 443 17.38 12.74 -1.23
CA THR A 443 17.42 13.65 -2.37
C THR A 443 18.84 13.99 -2.83
N SER A 444 19.80 14.07 -1.90
CA SER A 444 21.18 14.50 -2.21
C SER A 444 22.14 13.36 -2.53
N GLY A 445 21.84 12.13 -2.11
CA GLY A 445 22.77 11.01 -2.15
C GLY A 445 22.86 10.27 -3.49
N GLY A 446 22.20 10.75 -4.55
CA GLY A 446 22.23 10.11 -5.87
C GLY A 446 21.53 8.74 -5.91
N PHE A 447 20.54 8.52 -5.03
CA PHE A 447 19.76 7.29 -5.00
C PHE A 447 18.60 7.36 -6.00
N GLU A 448 18.26 6.19 -6.57
CA GLU A 448 16.98 6.03 -7.25
C GLU A 448 15.83 6.16 -6.24
N GLN A 449 14.76 6.85 -6.64
CA GLN A 449 13.57 7.00 -5.83
C GLN A 449 12.82 5.67 -5.68
N PHE A 450 12.12 5.51 -4.55
CA PHE A 450 11.34 4.31 -4.26
C PHE A 450 10.14 4.64 -3.35
N SER A 451 9.19 3.73 -3.28
CA SER A 451 8.06 3.74 -2.32
C SER A 451 7.83 2.31 -1.83
N ILE A 452 7.64 2.10 -0.52
CA ILE A 452 7.49 0.78 0.13
C ILE A 452 6.55 0.77 1.34
#